data_AF-A0A4Y1ZGX8-F1
#
_entry.id   AF-A0A4Y1ZGX8-F1
#
_cell.length_a   1.000
_cell.length_b   1.000
_cell.length_c   1.000
_cell.angle_alpha   90.00
_cell.angle_beta   90.00
_cell.angle_gamma   90.00
#
_symmetry.space_group_name_H-M   'P 1'
#
loop_
_entity.id
_entity.type
_entity.pdbx_description
1 polymer ?
#
loop_
_entity_poly.entity_id
_entity_poly.type
_entity_poly.pdbx_seq_one_letter_code
_entity_poly.pdbx_strand_id
1 'polypeptide(L)' 'MIYIYNDFGGTHTTSLAAAYHLNLIPDDRKLTSQEILEVPYFNKLNSSDMGKFIFHGVDKEGNAVYTVGRGPGSMCCRR' A
#
# COMPACT_ATOMS: atom_id res chain seq x y z
N MET A 1 -14.78 6.06 6.44
CA MET A 1 -14.72 4.99 5.41
C MET A 1 -13.39 4.25 5.56
N ILE A 2 -13.25 3.04 5.02
CA ILE A 2 -11.96 2.32 4.99
C ILE A 2 -11.57 2.12 3.53
N TYR A 3 -10.33 2.44 3.19
CA TYR A 3 -9.75 2.18 1.88
C TYR A 3 -8.74 1.06 1.99
N ILE A 4 -8.86 0.06 1.11
CA ILE A 4 -8.00 -1.11 1.08
C ILE A 4 -7.46 -1.25 -0.34
N TYR A 5 -6.16 -1.04 -0.51
CA TYR A 5 -5.46 -1.26 -1.76
C TYR A 5 -4.87 -2.67 -1.78
N ASN A 6 -5.15 -3.44 -2.83
CA ASN A 6 -4.66 -4.82 -2.92
C ASN A 6 -4.04 -5.15 -4.27
N ASP A 7 -3.00 -5.97 -4.24
CA ASP A 7 -2.35 -6.58 -5.40
C ASP A 7 -1.80 -7.96 -5.01
N PHE A 8 -1.03 -8.57 -5.91
CA PHE A 8 -0.39 -9.84 -5.61
C PHE A 8 0.75 -9.70 -4.60
N GLY A 9 1.61 -8.69 -4.73
CA GLY A 9 2.84 -8.59 -3.93
C GLY A 9 2.73 -7.68 -2.69
N GLY A 10 1.77 -6.77 -2.64
CA GLY A 10 1.60 -5.79 -1.55
C GLY A 10 2.65 -4.68 -1.53
N THR A 11 3.73 -4.79 -2.32
CA THR A 11 5.01 -4.16 -1.98
C THR A 11 5.40 -2.98 -2.87
N HIS A 12 4.87 -2.92 -4.11
CA HIS A 12 5.22 -1.88 -5.07
C HIS A 12 4.03 -0.96 -5.36
N THR A 13 3.07 -1.45 -6.16
CA THR A 13 1.95 -0.63 -6.65
C THR A 13 0.99 -0.23 -5.54
N THR A 14 0.74 -1.11 -4.58
CA THR A 14 -0.16 -0.87 -3.44
C THR A 14 0.44 0.09 -2.43
N SER A 15 1.73 -0.05 -2.08
CA SER A 15 2.45 0.91 -1.25
C SER A 15 2.46 2.32 -1.87
N LEU A 16 2.68 2.41 -3.18
CA LEU A 16 2.60 3.68 -3.91
C LEU A 16 1.18 4.27 -3.91
N ALA A 17 0.15 3.44 -4.15
CA ALA A 17 -1.24 3.90 -4.16
C ALA A 17 -1.67 4.45 -2.79
N ALA A 18 -1.27 3.80 -1.70
CA ALA A 18 -1.52 4.29 -0.35
C ALA A 18 -0.79 5.62 -0.08
N ALA A 19 0.46 5.76 -0.54
CA ALA A 19 1.22 7.00 -0.40
C ALA A 19 0.59 8.18 -1.17
N TYR A 20 0.11 7.93 -2.39
CA TYR A 20 -0.65 8.93 -3.15
C TYR A 20 -1.93 9.34 -2.44
N HIS A 21 -2.71 8.37 -1.95
CA HIS A 21 -3.94 8.65 -1.20
C HIS A 21 -3.67 9.53 0.03
N LEU A 22 -2.61 9.21 0.77
CA LEU A 22 -2.21 9.93 1.97
C LEU A 22 -1.47 11.26 1.67
N ASN A 23 -1.36 11.66 0.39
CA ASN A 23 -0.65 12.87 -0.04
C ASN A 23 0.81 12.92 0.46
N LEU A 24 1.46 11.75 0.61
CA LEU A 24 2.86 11.65 1.05
C LEU A 24 3.86 11.96 -0.07
N ILE A 25 3.39 11.91 -1.31
CA ILE A 25 4.17 12.13 -2.53
C ILE A 25 3.41 13.08 -3.46
N PRO A 26 4.12 13.88 -4.27
CA PRO A 26 3.50 14.84 -5.17
C PRO A 26 2.75 14.15 -6.31
N ASP A 27 1.53 14.61 -6.58
CA ASP A 27 0.69 14.17 -7.72
C ASP A 27 0.80 15.08 -8.95
N ASP A 28 1.42 16.25 -8.81
CA ASP A 28 1.52 17.30 -9.83
C ASP A 28 2.73 17.13 -10.77
N ARG A 29 3.66 16.22 -10.45
CA ARG A 29 4.88 16.00 -11.24
C ARG A 29 5.31 14.55 -11.29
N LYS A 30 6.30 14.28 -12.14
CA LYS A 30 6.98 12.97 -12.19
C LYS A 30 7.83 12.79 -10.92
N LEU A 31 7.66 11.63 -10.28
CA LEU A 31 8.48 11.21 -9.15
C LEU A 31 9.89 10.85 -9.58
N THR A 32 10.86 11.13 -8.72
CA THR A 32 12.21 10.62 -8.83
C THR A 32 12.31 9.22 -8.21
N SER A 33 13.31 8.44 -8.63
CA SER A 33 13.52 7.10 -8.06
C SER A 33 13.80 7.12 -6.56
N GLN A 34 14.41 8.19 -6.04
CA GLN A 34 14.70 8.33 -4.61
C GLN A 34 13.41 8.48 -3.80
N GLU A 35 12.50 9.35 -4.25
CA GLU A 35 11.19 9.54 -3.60
C GLU A 35 10.39 8.24 -3.56
N ILE A 36 10.41 7.46 -4.66
CA ILE A 36 9.76 6.15 -4.71
C ILE A 36 10.35 5.19 -3.68
N LEU A 37 11.67 5.19 -3.48
CA LEU A 37 12.35 4.33 -2.50
C LEU A 37 12.10 4.77 -1.05
N GLU A 38 11.82 6.06 -0.83
CA GLU A 38 11.47 6.61 0.48
C GLU A 38 10.02 6.35 0.88
N VAL A 39 9.15 5.98 -0.07
CA VAL A 39 7.74 5.66 0.19
C VAL A 39 7.62 4.57 1.28
N PRO A 40 6.75 4.76 2.27
CA PRO A 40 6.46 3.76 3.29
C PRO A 40 6.10 2.42 2.66
N TYR A 41 6.67 1.34 3.20
CA TYR A 41 6.44 -0.04 2.76
C TYR A 41 6.82 -0.36 1.30
N PHE A 42 7.42 0.57 0.57
CA PHE A 42 7.90 0.29 -0.78
C PHE A 42 9.08 -0.69 -0.72
N ASN A 43 8.92 -1.86 -1.36
CA ASN A 43 9.90 -2.94 -1.38
C ASN A 43 10.34 -3.45 0.01
N LYS A 44 9.52 -3.25 1.04
CA LYS A 44 9.83 -3.66 2.43
C LYS A 44 9.00 -4.86 2.90
N LEU A 45 7.95 -5.24 2.17
CA LEU A 45 7.08 -6.34 2.56
C LEU A 45 7.67 -7.69 2.18
N ASN A 46 7.51 -8.66 3.07
CA ASN A 46 7.95 -10.03 2.87
C ASN A 46 6.78 -10.98 2.69
N SER A 47 7.08 -12.24 2.34
CA SER A 47 6.07 -13.30 2.23
C SER A 47 5.26 -13.51 3.52
N SER A 48 5.81 -13.17 4.67
CA SER A 48 5.14 -13.24 5.98
C SER A 48 4.09 -12.14 6.21
N ASP A 49 4.10 -11.09 5.38
CA ASP A 49 3.14 -9.98 5.42
C ASP A 49 1.98 -10.17 4.45
N MET A 50 2.04 -11.23 3.63
CA MET A 50 0.98 -11.59 2.69
C MET A 50 -0.29 -11.99 3.45
N GLY A 51 -1.43 -11.46 3.02
CA GLY A 51 -2.75 -11.68 3.61
C GLY A 51 -3.05 -10.81 4.83
N LYS A 52 -2.11 -9.96 5.28
CA LYS A 52 -2.33 -9.03 6.40
C LYS A 52 -2.74 -7.65 5.88
N PHE A 53 -3.67 -7.02 6.60
CA PHE A 53 -3.94 -5.61 6.41
C PHE A 53 -2.86 -4.78 7.07
N ILE A 54 -2.13 -4.03 6.27
CA ILE A 54 -1.07 -3.13 6.72
C ILE A 54 -1.66 -1.74 6.76
N PHE A 55 -1.64 -1.12 7.94
CA PHE A 55 -2.13 0.23 8.12
C PHE A 55 -1.09 1.25 7.66
N HIS A 56 -1.52 2.18 6.80
CA HIS A 56 -0.66 3.26 6.29
C HIS A 56 -0.94 4.60 6.97
N GLY A 57 -2.18 4.85 7.36
CA GLY A 57 -2.57 6.10 7.99
C GLY A 57 -4.03 6.47 7.78
N VAL A 58 -4.35 7.71 8.12
CA VAL A 58 -5.68 8.30 7.94
C VAL A 58 -5.56 9.43 6.93
N ASP A 59 -6.47 9.49 5.96
CA ASP A 59 -6.52 10.56 4.97
C ASP A 59 -7.05 11.89 5.58
N LYS A 60 -7.12 12.93 4.74
CA LYS A 60 -7.62 14.26 5.15
C LYS A 60 -9.10 14.27 5.57
N GLU A 61 -9.87 13.27 5.16
CA GLU A 61 -11.29 13.13 5.44
C GLU A 61 -11.58 12.21 6.63
N GLY A 62 -10.53 11.68 7.30
CA GLY A 62 -10.68 10.80 8.45
C GLY A 62 -10.85 9.32 8.09
N ASN A 63 -10.57 8.93 6.85
CA ASN A 63 -10.68 7.54 6.40
C ASN A 63 -9.37 6.78 6.58
N ALA A 64 -9.47 5.57 7.11
CA ALA A 64 -8.31 4.72 7.34
C ALA A 64 -7.88 4.01 6.04
N VAL A 65 -6.59 4.10 5.72
CA VAL A 65 -5.98 3.55 4.51
C VAL A 65 -5.13 2.33 4.85
N TYR A 66 -5.39 1.22 4.16
CA TYR A 66 -4.68 -0.04 4.33
C TYR A 66 -4.18 -0.58 2.99
N THR A 67 -3.15 -1.42 3.04
CA THR A 67 -2.77 -2.29 1.93
C THR A 67 -2.83 -3.76 2.31
N VAL A 68 -3.00 -4.63 1.32
CA VAL A 68 -2.91 -6.08 1.50
C VAL A 68 -2.28 -6.74 0.27
N GLY A 69 -1.20 -7.51 0.48
CA GLY A 69 -0.62 -8.38 -0.55
C GLY A 69 -1.31 -9.74 -0.53
N ARG A 70 -1.74 -10.26 -1.68
CA ARG A 70 -2.38 -11.59 -1.75
C ARG A 70 -1.37 -12.74 -1.70
N GLY A 71 -0.27 -12.68 -2.44
CA GLY A 71 0.67 -13.79 -2.55
C GLY A 71 0.06 -15.12 -3.05
N PRO A 72 0.88 -16.17 -3.19
CA PRO A 72 0.48 -17.46 -3.77
C PRO A 72 -0.37 -18.34 -2.84
N GLY A 73 -0.76 -17.85 -1.66
CA GLY A 73 -1.49 -18.64 -0.66
C GLY A 73 -2.43 -17.85 0.24
N SER A 74 -2.70 -16.55 0.00
CA SER A 74 -3.63 -15.84 0.87
C SER A 74 -5.03 -16.43 0.76
N MET A 75 -5.42 -17.00 1.88
CA MET A 75 -6.76 -17.33 2.30
C MET A 75 -7.61 -16.05 2.51
N CYS A 76 -7.44 -15.00 1.69
CA CYS A 76 -8.24 -13.79 1.79
C CYS A 76 -9.59 -13.94 1.06
N CYS A 77 -9.69 -14.91 0.14
CA CYS A 77 -10.91 -15.25 -0.59
C CYS A 77 -10.97 -16.77 -0.91
N ARG A 78 -10.88 -17.66 0.08
CA ARG A 78 -11.46 -19.00 -0.10
C ARG A 78 -12.94 -18.88 0.23
N ARG A 79 -13.79 -19.14 -0.77
CA ARG A 79 -15.26 -19.17 -0.68
C ARG A 79 -15.72 -20.08 0.45
#